data_AF-A0AAW1QPK8-F1
#
_entry.id   AF-A0AAW1QPK8-F1
#
_cell.length_a   1.000
_cell.length_b   1.000
_cell.length_c   1.000
_cell.angle_alpha   90.00
_cell.angle_beta   90.00
_cell.angle_gamma   90.00
#
_symmetry.space_group_name_H-M   'P 1'
#
loop_
_entity.id
_entity.type
_entity.pdbx_description
1 polymer ?
#
loop_
_entity_poly.entity_id
_entity_poly.type
_entity_poly.pdbx_seq_one_letter_code
_entity_poly.pdbx_strand_id
1 'polypeptide(L)'
;MAPDPRVAAQNYLEEHSLGPLFEAMTAALLVSKPEDPRRFLLDYLHRLQTGAAPPAITTAELQTMFDMFDITHTGSVSVEQATKALKTVLGPAAELQLDPEIQYGGMRFNKEAFVQHMQAALRLAAPTIKDVTC
;
A
#
# COMPACT_ATOMS: atom_id res chain seq x y z
N MET A 1 -32.95 15.82 -28.89
CA MET A 1 -33.68 15.02 -27.90
C MET A 1 -32.70 14.73 -26.79
N ALA A 2 -32.96 15.19 -25.56
CA ALA A 2 -32.05 14.90 -24.44
C ALA A 2 -31.99 13.39 -24.22
N PRO A 3 -30.82 12.82 -23.87
CA PRO A 3 -30.71 11.40 -23.56
C PRO A 3 -31.63 11.04 -22.39
N ASP A 4 -32.15 9.80 -22.39
CA ASP A 4 -32.95 9.28 -21.28
C ASP A 4 -32.14 9.43 -19.97
N PRO A 5 -32.69 10.08 -18.93
CA PRO A 5 -31.98 10.29 -17.67
C PRO A 5 -31.49 8.97 -17.03
N ARG A 6 -32.15 7.84 -17.27
CA ARG A 6 -31.71 6.52 -16.78
C ARG A 6 -30.43 6.07 -17.46
N VAL A 7 -30.37 6.24 -18.78
CA VAL A 7 -29.18 5.88 -19.58
C VAL A 7 -28.02 6.80 -19.24
N ALA A 8 -28.28 8.10 -19.07
CA ALA A 8 -27.26 9.06 -18.64
C ALA A 8 -26.68 8.70 -17.26
N ALA A 9 -27.52 8.32 -16.29
CA ALA A 9 -27.07 7.90 -14.97
C ALA A 9 -26.26 6.59 -15.02
N GLN A 10 -26.72 5.60 -15.78
CA GLN A 10 -26.01 4.32 -15.93
C GLN A 10 -24.62 4.54 -16.53
N ASN A 11 -24.51 5.33 -17.59
CA ASN A 11 -23.23 5.63 -18.23
C ASN A 11 -22.27 6.32 -17.26
N TYR A 12 -22.76 7.26 -16.45
CA TYR A 12 -21.93 7.94 -15.45
C TYR A 12 -21.41 6.98 -14.38
N LEU A 13 -22.24 6.04 -13.91
CA LEU A 13 -21.83 5.03 -12.92
C LEU A 13 -20.72 4.11 -13.49
N GLU A 14 -20.85 3.71 -14.76
CA GLU A 14 -19.89 2.85 -15.44
C GLU A 14 -18.58 3.58 -15.76
N GLU A 15 -18.66 4.77 -16.36
CA GLU A 15 -17.50 5.58 -16.76
C GLU A 15 -16.60 5.92 -15.56
N HIS A 16 -17.20 6.19 -14.41
CA HIS A 16 -16.47 6.51 -13.18
C HIS A 16 -16.27 5.31 -12.25
N SER A 17 -16.60 4.09 -12.67
CA SER A 17 -16.42 2.86 -11.89
C SER A 17 -16.99 2.96 -10.46
N LEU A 18 -18.16 3.60 -10.31
CA LEU A 18 -18.76 3.85 -9.01
C LEU A 18 -19.29 2.58 -8.34
N GLY A 19 -19.68 1.57 -9.13
CA GLY A 19 -20.05 0.24 -8.61
C GLY A 19 -18.92 -0.39 -7.78
N PRO A 20 -17.74 -0.63 -8.38
CA PRO A 20 -16.56 -1.12 -7.66
C PRO A 20 -16.17 -0.28 -6.44
N LEU A 21 -16.29 1.05 -6.52
CA LEU A 21 -16.03 1.94 -5.39
C LEU A 21 -16.98 1.65 -4.21
N PHE A 22 -18.29 1.54 -4.48
CA PHE A 22 -19.27 1.22 -3.45
C PHE A 22 -19.08 -0.17 -2.86
N GLU A 23 -18.73 -1.17 -3.68
CA GLU A 23 -18.40 -2.52 -3.22
C GLU A 23 -17.21 -2.51 -2.25
N ALA A 24 -16.12 -1.82 -2.62
CA ALA A 24 -14.92 -1.71 -1.79
C ALA A 24 -15.21 -1.00 -0.45
N MET A 25 -15.95 0.12 -0.49
CA MET A 25 -16.36 0.84 0.73
C MET A 25 -17.23 -0.04 1.64
N THR A 26 -18.16 -0.80 1.06
CA THR A 26 -19.06 -1.68 1.81
C THR A 26 -18.28 -2.83 2.46
N ALA A 27 -17.37 -3.45 1.72
CA ALA A 27 -16.47 -4.48 2.25
C ALA A 27 -15.62 -3.94 3.41
N ALA A 28 -15.04 -2.74 3.25
CA ALA A 28 -14.23 -2.10 4.29
C ALA A 28 -15.02 -1.85 5.58
N LEU A 29 -16.28 -1.43 5.49
CA LEU A 29 -17.17 -1.25 6.65
C LEU A 29 -17.50 -2.59 7.34
N LEU A 30 -17.81 -3.63 6.57
CA LEU A 30 -18.17 -4.95 7.12
C LEU A 30 -17.01 -5.60 7.88
N VAL A 31 -15.77 -5.38 7.41
CA VAL A 31 -14.55 -5.90 8.04
C VAL A 31 -14.18 -5.10 9.28
N SER A 32 -14.10 -3.77 9.16
CA SER A 32 -13.56 -2.91 10.23
C SER A 32 -14.58 -2.58 11.32
N LYS A 33 -15.89 -2.62 11.01
CA LYS A 33 -17.01 -2.30 11.92
C LYS A 33 -16.73 -1.08 12.81
N PRO A 34 -16.45 0.09 12.20
CA PRO A 34 -16.03 1.27 12.95
C PRO A 34 -17.20 1.83 13.78
N GLU A 35 -16.88 2.47 14.90
CA GLU A 35 -17.88 3.16 15.74
C GLU A 35 -18.55 4.33 15.02
N ASP A 36 -17.82 5.04 14.14
CA ASP A 36 -18.33 6.08 13.25
C ASP A 36 -18.10 5.71 11.78
N PRO A 37 -19.09 5.06 11.13
CA PRO A 37 -19.03 4.69 9.71
C PRO A 37 -18.86 5.88 8.77
N ARG A 38 -19.45 7.04 9.12
CA ARG A 38 -19.41 8.21 8.25
C ARG A 38 -18.02 8.80 8.21
N ARG A 39 -17.40 8.96 9.39
CA ARG A 39 -16.02 9.44 9.47
C ARG A 39 -15.06 8.49 8.77
N PHE A 40 -15.21 7.18 8.98
CA PHE A 40 -14.41 6.17 8.32
C PHE A 40 -14.45 6.27 6.79
N LEU A 41 -15.65 6.39 6.19
CA LEU A 41 -15.80 6.51 4.74
C LEU A 41 -15.22 7.82 4.18
N LEU A 42 -15.35 8.93 4.92
CA LEU A 42 -14.74 10.20 4.51
C LEU A 42 -13.21 10.09 4.45
N ASP A 43 -12.61 9.49 5.47
CA ASP A 43 -11.17 9.29 5.51
C ASP A 43 -10.72 8.29 4.43
N TYR A 44 -11.52 7.24 4.17
CA TYR A 44 -11.28 6.27 3.10
C TYR A 44 -11.28 6.92 1.71
N LEU A 45 -12.30 7.73 1.41
CA LEU A 45 -12.41 8.45 0.14
C LEU A 45 -11.29 9.48 -0.04
N HIS A 46 -10.91 10.20 1.02
CA HIS A 46 -9.76 11.11 0.98
C HIS A 46 -8.46 10.38 0.64
N ARG A 47 -8.23 9.19 1.21
CA ARG A 47 -7.03 8.39 0.90
C ARG A 47 -7.02 7.93 -0.56
N LEU A 48 -8.16 7.52 -1.09
CA LEU A 48 -8.29 7.16 -2.51
C LEU A 48 -8.06 8.36 -3.43
N GLN A 49 -8.67 9.50 -3.12
CA GLN A 49 -8.54 10.73 -3.91
C GLN A 49 -7.08 11.22 -3.97
N THR A 50 -6.35 11.08 -2.87
CA THR A 50 -4.97 11.55 -2.76
C THR A 50 -3.94 10.55 -3.30
N GLY A 51 -4.37 9.36 -3.76
CA GLY A 51 -3.46 8.27 -4.10
C GLY A 51 -2.65 7.76 -2.89
N ALA A 52 -2.94 8.27 -1.69
CA ALA A 52 -2.30 7.91 -0.43
C ALA A 52 -2.96 6.69 0.21
N ALA A 53 -3.55 5.80 -0.59
CA ALA A 53 -3.78 4.44 -0.14
C ALA A 53 -2.38 3.87 0.13
N PRO A 54 -1.99 3.63 1.39
CA PRO A 54 -0.77 2.89 1.64
C PRO A 54 -0.94 1.56 0.91
N PRO A 55 0.15 0.97 0.37
CA PRO A 55 0.11 -0.45 0.06
C PRO A 55 -0.48 -1.12 1.30
N ALA A 56 -1.59 -1.83 1.14
CA ALA A 56 -2.36 -2.42 2.24
C ALA A 56 -1.60 -3.63 2.79
N ILE A 57 -0.34 -3.42 3.16
CA ILE A 57 0.60 -4.41 3.63
C ILE A 57 0.84 -4.11 5.08
N THR A 58 0.24 -4.96 5.88
CA THR A 58 0.35 -5.00 7.33
C THR A 58 1.73 -5.48 7.75
N THR A 59 2.09 -5.21 9.00
CA THR A 59 3.30 -5.78 9.63
C THR A 59 3.31 -7.30 9.55
N ALA A 60 2.16 -7.96 9.68
CA ALA A 60 2.04 -9.41 9.58
C ALA A 60 2.38 -9.91 8.17
N GLU A 61 1.92 -9.22 7.13
CA GLU A 61 2.27 -9.57 5.74
C GLU A 61 3.76 -9.38 5.45
N LEU A 62 4.39 -8.34 6.02
CA LEU A 62 5.85 -8.17 5.94
C LEU A 62 6.60 -9.30 6.65
N GLN A 63 6.11 -9.76 7.80
CA GLN A 63 6.70 -10.91 8.50
C GLN A 63 6.57 -12.19 7.68
N THR A 64 5.42 -12.42 7.04
CA THR A 64 5.22 -13.55 6.12
C THR A 64 6.16 -13.46 4.92
N MET A 65 6.34 -12.27 4.35
CA MET A 65 7.30 -12.07 3.26
C MET A 65 8.72 -12.41 3.71
N PHE A 66 9.14 -12.00 4.90
CA PHE A 66 10.44 -12.39 5.44
C PHE A 66 10.61 -13.92 5.44
N ASP A 67 9.60 -14.65 5.91
CA ASP A 67 9.63 -16.11 5.97
C ASP A 67 9.71 -16.76 4.58
N MET A 68 9.15 -16.12 3.55
CA MET A 68 9.29 -16.57 2.15
C MET A 68 10.72 -16.37 1.59
N PHE A 69 11.45 -15.37 2.08
CA PHE A 69 12.81 -15.07 1.60
C PHE A 69 13.91 -15.73 2.46
N ASP A 70 13.61 -16.10 3.71
CA ASP A 70 14.46 -16.92 4.57
C ASP A 70 14.12 -18.43 4.45
N ILE A 71 14.19 -18.95 3.22
CA ILE A 71 13.86 -20.36 2.89
C ILE A 71 14.70 -21.35 3.72
N THR A 72 15.91 -20.95 4.09
CA THR A 72 16.85 -21.76 4.88
C THR A 72 16.64 -21.65 6.40
N HIS A 73 15.65 -20.87 6.86
CA HIS A 73 15.38 -20.63 8.29
C HIS A 73 16.62 -20.18 9.09
N THR A 74 17.43 -19.33 8.47
CA THR A 74 18.66 -18.79 9.09
C THR A 74 18.37 -17.63 10.04
N GLY A 75 17.12 -17.15 10.09
CA GLY A 75 16.72 -15.99 10.86
C GLY A 75 17.17 -14.67 10.23
N SER A 76 17.66 -14.69 8.99
CA SER A 76 18.16 -13.49 8.31
C SER A 76 18.06 -13.56 6.78
N VAL A 77 17.87 -12.40 6.14
CA VAL A 77 17.85 -12.26 4.67
C VAL A 77 18.91 -11.24 4.23
N SER A 78 19.52 -11.43 3.06
CA SER A 78 20.46 -10.44 2.53
C SER A 78 19.75 -9.17 2.11
N VAL A 79 20.49 -8.06 2.04
CA VAL A 79 19.99 -6.78 1.52
C VAL A 79 19.41 -6.93 0.11
N GLU A 80 20.04 -7.75 -0.74
CA GLU A 80 19.54 -8.04 -2.09
C GLU A 80 18.20 -8.77 -2.07
N GLN A 81 18.02 -9.73 -1.16
CA GLN A 81 16.74 -10.44 -0.98
C GLN A 81 15.66 -9.46 -0.48
N ALA A 82 16.01 -8.57 0.46
CA ALA A 82 15.10 -7.55 0.95
C ALA A 82 14.69 -6.53 -0.14
N THR A 83 15.64 -6.09 -0.97
CA THR A 83 15.34 -5.22 -2.12
C THR A 83 14.44 -5.92 -3.14
N LYS A 84 14.65 -7.22 -3.38
CA LYS A 84 13.76 -8.01 -4.26
C LYS A 84 12.35 -8.09 -3.69
N ALA A 85 12.21 -8.38 -2.40
CA ALA A 85 10.91 -8.39 -1.72
C ALA A 85 10.18 -7.06 -1.89
N LEU A 86 10.88 -5.94 -1.69
CA LEU A 86 10.32 -4.60 -1.86
C LEU A 86 9.84 -4.36 -3.30
N LYS A 87 10.63 -4.76 -4.30
CA LYS A 87 10.28 -4.60 -5.71
C LYS A 87 9.11 -5.48 -6.15
N THR A 88 8.93 -6.65 -5.53
CA THR A 88 7.73 -7.49 -5.74
C THR A 88 6.46 -6.77 -5.28
N VAL A 89 6.56 -5.94 -4.24
CA VAL A 89 5.44 -5.24 -3.63
C VAL A 89 5.13 -3.90 -4.30
N LEU A 90 6.15 -3.08 -4.51
CA LEU A 90 6.03 -1.68 -4.94
C LEU A 90 6.38 -1.48 -6.42
N GLY A 91 6.83 -2.53 -7.11
CA GLY A 91 7.31 -2.46 -8.48
C GLY A 91 8.81 -2.16 -8.60
N PRO A 92 9.35 -2.17 -9.83
CA PRO A 92 10.78 -2.22 -10.10
C PRO A 92 11.57 -0.96 -9.67
N ALA A 93 10.90 0.18 -9.53
CA ALA A 93 11.50 1.46 -9.12
C ALA A 93 11.68 1.59 -7.59
N ALA A 94 11.19 0.62 -6.80
CA ALA A 94 11.29 0.68 -5.35
C ALA A 94 12.69 0.35 -4.86
N GLU A 95 13.19 1.15 -3.91
CA GLU A 95 14.50 0.98 -3.30
C GLU A 95 14.41 1.02 -1.78
N LEU A 96 15.23 0.20 -1.12
CA LEU A 96 15.39 0.27 0.32
C LEU A 96 16.15 1.55 0.67
N GLN A 97 15.73 2.21 1.74
CA GLN A 97 16.56 3.25 2.33
C GLN A 97 17.68 2.62 3.12
N LEU A 98 18.87 2.78 2.56
CA LEU A 98 20.13 2.31 3.09
C LEU A 98 21.01 3.53 3.34
N ASP A 99 21.61 3.61 4.53
CA ASP A 99 22.63 4.60 4.85
C ASP A 99 23.85 4.44 3.93
N PRO A 100 24.19 5.43 3.09
CA PRO A 100 25.29 5.34 2.12
C PRO A 100 26.67 5.17 2.77
N GLU A 101 26.83 5.46 4.06
CA GLU A 101 28.10 5.28 4.78
C GLU A 101 28.37 3.81 5.18
N ILE A 102 27.34 2.96 5.12
CA ILE A 102 27.43 1.55 5.49
C ILE A 102 27.73 0.68 4.28
N GLN A 103 28.70 -0.22 4.42
CA GLN A 103 28.97 -1.23 3.40
C GLN A 103 28.02 -2.42 3.54
N TYR A 104 27.05 -2.52 2.62
CA TYR A 104 26.00 -3.56 2.66
C TYR A 104 26.41 -4.91 2.05
N GLY A 105 27.60 -5.01 1.45
CA GLY A 105 28.10 -6.25 0.88
C GLY A 105 28.19 -7.35 1.95
N GLY A 106 27.30 -8.35 1.87
CA GLY A 106 27.21 -9.44 2.84
C GLY A 106 26.40 -9.13 4.11
N MET A 107 25.85 -7.92 4.25
CA MET A 107 24.96 -7.57 5.36
C MET A 107 23.64 -8.35 5.26
N ARG A 108 23.16 -8.82 6.41
CA ARG A 108 21.90 -9.56 6.52
C ARG A 108 20.99 -8.89 7.54
N PHE A 109 19.71 -8.78 7.22
CA PHE A 109 18.68 -8.27 8.11
C PHE A 109 18.01 -9.44 8.83
N ASN A 110 17.86 -9.32 10.15
CA ASN A 110 16.93 -10.17 10.87
C ASN A 110 15.47 -9.73 10.58
N LYS A 111 14.49 -10.50 11.06
CA LYS A 111 13.06 -10.23 10.81
C LYS A 111 12.65 -8.82 11.22
N GLU A 112 13.15 -8.33 12.36
CA GLU A 112 12.80 -6.99 12.85
C GLU A 112 13.36 -5.88 11.96
N ALA A 113 14.66 -5.93 11.63
CA ALA A 113 15.31 -4.97 10.75
C ALA A 113 14.68 -4.98 9.35
N PHE A 114 14.35 -6.16 8.82
CA PHE A 114 13.65 -6.29 7.54
C PHE A 114 12.31 -5.54 7.56
N VAL A 115 11.47 -5.79 8.56
CA VAL A 115 10.16 -5.14 8.69
C VAL A 115 10.32 -3.61 8.81
N GLN A 116 11.31 -3.14 9.58
CA GLN A 116 11.57 -1.71 9.73
C GLN A 116 11.95 -1.05 8.40
N HIS A 117 12.90 -1.62 7.65
CA HIS A 117 13.31 -1.08 6.36
C HIS A 117 12.19 -1.13 5.30
N MET A 118 11.40 -2.21 5.28
CA MET A 118 10.24 -2.32 4.39
C MET A 118 9.17 -1.28 4.72
N GLN A 119 8.84 -1.09 6.00
CA GLN A 119 7.89 -0.06 6.43
C GLN A 119 8.36 1.36 6.09
N ALA A 120 9.65 1.65 6.27
CA ALA A 120 10.23 2.93 5.88
C ALA A 120 10.07 3.17 4.37
N ALA A 121 10.40 2.18 3.55
CA ALA A 121 10.25 2.26 2.10
C ALA A 121 8.77 2.43 1.66
N LEU A 122 7.84 1.69 2.27
CA LEU A 122 6.39 1.82 2.01
C LEU A 122 5.86 3.22 2.35
N ARG A 123 6.35 3.85 3.42
CA ARG A 123 5.96 5.23 3.81
C ARG A 123 6.42 6.29 2.80
N LEU A 124 7.53 6.05 2.10
CA LEU A 124 8.09 6.98 1.12
C LEU A 124 7.54 6.78 -0.27
N ALA A 125 7.21 5.53 -0.60
CA ALA A 125 6.51 5.19 -1.82
C ALA A 125 5.03 5.62 -1.78
N ALA A 126 4.47 5.82 -0.58
CA ALA A 126 3.22 6.56 -0.44
C ALA A 126 3.46 8.01 -0.90
N PRO A 127 2.62 8.59 -1.77
CA PRO A 127 2.82 9.94 -2.26
C PRO A 127 2.86 10.95 -1.09
N THR A 128 4.07 11.44 -0.79
CA THR A 128 4.25 12.56 0.13
C THR A 128 3.67 13.82 -0.49
N ILE A 129 2.71 14.42 0.22
CA ILE A 129 2.12 15.72 -0.10
C ILE A 129 3.24 16.73 -0.37
N LYS A 130 3.34 17.20 -1.62
CA LYS A 130 3.94 18.49 -1.94
C LYS A 130 2.93 19.30 -2.74
N ASP A 131 2.52 20.39 -2.12
CA ASP A 131 1.86 21.58 -2.66
C ASP A 131 0.46 21.40 -3.28
N VAL A 132 -0.55 21.41 -2.41
CA VAL A 132 -1.84 22.04 -2.73
C VAL A 132 -1.83 23.42 -2.08
N THR A 133 -1.28 24.40 -2.81
CA THR A 133 -1.57 25.80 -2.56
C THR A 133 -2.94 26.08 -3.17
N CYS A 134 -3.96 26.22 -2.32
CA CYS A 134 -5.18 26.92 -2.68
C CYS A 134 -4.95 28.44 -2.63
#